data_AF-A0A2G2HI08-F1
#
_entry.id   AF-A0A2G2HI08-F1
#
_cell.length_a   1.000
_cell.length_b   1.000
_cell.length_c   1.000
_cell.angle_alpha   90.00
_cell.angle_beta   90.00
_cell.angle_gamma   90.00
#
_symmetry.space_group_name_H-M   'P 1'
#
loop_
_entity.id
_entity.type
_entity.pdbx_description
1 polymer ?
#
loop_
_entity_poly.entity_id
_entity_poly.type
_entity_poly.pdbx_seq_one_letter_code
_entity_poly.pdbx_strand_id
1 'polypeptide(L)'
;MIEKRVKDFLQESFLDLGDFTYTFEEENKELIVIFTEIFTKPFEKELLFKEIEGVLYFHSISYGHKNIEKGQNTKYFWIELLSEY
;
A
#
# COMPACT_ATOMS: atom_id res chain seq x y z
N MET A 1 -3.62 -9.43 -11.61
CA MET A 1 -2.29 -9.93 -11.17
C MET A 1 -1.69 -9.02 -10.11
N ILE A 2 -1.66 -7.69 -10.33
CA ILE A 2 -1.16 -6.73 -9.34
C ILE A 2 -2.02 -6.66 -8.07
N GLU A 3 -3.35 -6.63 -8.19
CA GLU A 3 -4.26 -6.57 -7.03
C GLU A 3 -4.01 -7.70 -6.04
N LYS A 4 -3.86 -8.94 -6.54
CA LYS A 4 -3.51 -10.09 -5.70
C LYS A 4 -2.18 -9.88 -4.98
N ARG A 5 -1.14 -9.42 -5.68
CA ARG A 5 0.19 -9.20 -5.08
C ARG A 5 0.17 -8.09 -4.03
N VAL A 6 -0.59 -7.02 -4.29
CA VAL A 6 -0.78 -5.94 -3.31
C VAL A 6 -1.56 -6.47 -2.11
N LYS A 7 -2.63 -7.23 -2.33
CA LYS A 7 -3.38 -7.88 -1.26
C LYS A 7 -2.50 -8.79 -0.40
N ASP A 8 -1.69 -9.63 -1.04
CA ASP A 8 -0.73 -10.52 -0.35
C ASP A 8 0.28 -9.68 0.48
N PHE A 9 0.85 -8.62 -0.10
CA PHE A 9 1.74 -7.69 0.60
C PHE A 9 1.07 -7.00 1.79
N LEU A 10 -0.18 -6.54 1.65
CA LEU A 10 -0.92 -5.90 2.74
C LEU A 10 -1.22 -6.92 3.83
N GLN A 11 -1.70 -8.12 3.48
CA GLN A 11 -1.95 -9.20 4.45
C GLN A 11 -0.70 -9.56 5.25
N GLU A 12 0.46 -9.66 4.61
CA GLU A 12 1.74 -9.90 5.29
C GLU A 12 2.16 -8.70 6.16
N SER A 13 2.01 -7.49 5.65
CA SER A 13 2.38 -6.26 6.37
C SER A 13 1.54 -6.07 7.64
N PHE A 14 0.27 -6.40 7.58
CA PHE A 14 -0.70 -6.21 8.66
C PHE A 14 -0.89 -7.43 9.55
N LEU A 15 -0.16 -8.51 9.31
CA LEU A 15 -0.19 -9.69 10.16
C LEU A 15 0.10 -9.24 11.61
N ASP A 16 -0.85 -9.47 12.50
CA ASP A 16 -0.83 -9.10 13.94
C ASP A 16 -1.11 -7.62 14.30
N LEU A 17 -1.43 -6.75 13.35
CA LEU A 17 -1.62 -5.31 13.61
C LEU A 17 -3.09 -4.86 13.79
N GLY A 18 -4.07 -5.78 13.70
CA GLY A 18 -5.49 -5.51 13.91
C GLY A 18 -6.32 -5.46 12.61
N ASP A 19 -7.52 -4.89 12.69
CA ASP A 19 -8.41 -4.77 11.53
C ASP A 19 -8.10 -3.51 10.71
N PHE A 20 -8.09 -3.68 9.39
CA PHE A 20 -7.90 -2.64 8.38
C PHE A 20 -8.98 -2.80 7.33
N THR A 21 -9.58 -1.69 6.91
CA THR A 21 -10.53 -1.69 5.79
C THR A 21 -9.94 -0.91 4.64
N TYR A 22 -9.90 -1.55 3.47
CA TYR A 22 -9.46 -0.92 2.25
C TYR A 22 -10.26 -1.42 1.04
N THR A 23 -10.32 -0.60 0.00
CA THR A 23 -10.83 -0.94 -1.32
C THR A 23 -9.75 -0.74 -2.37
N PHE A 24 -9.93 -1.39 -3.53
CA PHE A 24 -9.07 -1.21 -4.68
C PHE A 24 -9.80 -0.43 -5.77
N GLU A 25 -9.09 0.49 -6.40
CA GLU A 25 -9.49 1.12 -7.65
C GLU A 25 -8.35 0.96 -8.66
N GLU A 26 -8.68 0.70 -9.92
CA GLU A 26 -7.69 0.60 -10.99
C GLU A 26 -7.83 1.79 -11.93
N GLU A 27 -6.75 2.56 -12.08
CA GLU A 27 -6.71 3.70 -12.98
C GLU A 27 -5.39 3.69 -13.76
N ASN A 28 -5.43 3.83 -15.08
CA ASN A 28 -4.23 3.98 -15.92
C ASN A 28 -3.13 2.89 -15.75
N LYS A 29 -3.52 1.64 -15.43
CA LYS A 29 -2.61 0.51 -15.10
C LYS A 29 -1.89 0.64 -13.75
N GLU A 30 -2.37 1.53 -12.91
CA GLU A 30 -1.98 1.69 -11.52
C GLU A 30 -3.13 1.19 -10.64
N LEU A 31 -2.77 0.58 -9.51
CA LEU A 31 -3.70 0.12 -8.50
C LEU A 31 -3.68 1.10 -7.34
N ILE A 32 -4.80 1.76 -7.11
CA ILE A 32 -5.03 2.63 -5.97
C ILE A 32 -5.62 1.78 -4.86
N VAL A 33 -5.03 1.89 -3.67
CA VAL A 33 -5.55 1.29 -2.44
C VAL A 33 -6.08 2.41 -1.58
N ILE A 34 -7.39 2.39 -1.32
CA ILE A 34 -8.07 3.38 -0.52
C ILE A 34 -8.32 2.77 0.85
N PHE A 35 -7.55 3.20 1.84
CA PHE A 35 -7.78 2.85 3.25
C PHE A 35 -8.91 3.73 3.78
N THR A 36 -9.89 3.11 4.44
CA THR A 36 -11.03 3.80 5.07
C THR A 36 -11.05 3.64 6.59
N GLU A 37 -10.32 2.64 7.10
CA GLU A 37 -10.12 2.41 8.52
C GLU A 37 -8.75 1.77 8.76
N ILE A 38 -8.01 2.32 9.73
CA ILE A 38 -6.80 1.68 10.27
C ILE A 38 -6.87 1.72 11.80
N PHE A 39 -6.50 0.61 12.46
CA PHE A 39 -6.51 0.47 13.92
C PHE A 39 -7.84 0.91 14.57
N THR A 40 -8.98 0.53 13.99
CA THR A 40 -10.34 0.86 14.47
C THR A 40 -10.72 2.35 14.43
N LYS A 41 -9.93 3.19 13.76
CA LYS A 41 -10.26 4.60 13.55
C LYS A 41 -10.56 4.88 12.08
N PRO A 42 -11.60 5.70 11.79
CA PRO A 42 -11.82 6.23 10.45
C PRO A 42 -10.55 6.94 9.97
N PHE A 43 -10.09 6.57 8.80
CA PHE A 43 -8.86 7.08 8.21
C PHE A 43 -8.99 6.99 6.71
N GLU A 44 -8.87 8.10 6.00
CA GLU A 44 -8.93 8.13 4.54
C GLU A 44 -7.54 8.37 3.98
N LYS A 45 -6.99 7.38 3.28
CA LYS A 45 -5.69 7.50 2.63
C LYS A 45 -5.64 6.66 1.38
N GLU A 46 -5.18 7.28 0.31
CA GLU A 46 -4.97 6.64 -0.97
C GLU A 46 -3.48 6.36 -1.15
N LEU A 47 -3.14 5.11 -1.46
CA LEU A 47 -1.78 4.69 -1.78
C LEU A 47 -1.75 4.04 -3.14
N LEU A 48 -0.80 4.46 -3.97
CA LEU A 48 -0.73 4.04 -5.36
C LEU A 48 0.36 2.97 -5.55
N PHE A 49 0.01 1.91 -6.26
CA PHE A 49 0.87 0.78 -6.57
C PHE A 49 0.92 0.55 -8.07
N LYS A 50 2.07 0.11 -8.55
CA LYS A 50 2.21 -0.31 -9.94
C LYS A 50 3.23 -1.41 -10.11
N GLU A 51 3.09 -2.12 -11.22
CA GLU A 51 4.03 -3.15 -11.62
C GLU A 51 4.90 -2.62 -12.77
N ILE A 52 6.22 -2.67 -12.59
CA ILE A 52 7.19 -2.29 -13.63
C ILE A 52 8.15 -3.47 -13.82
N GLU A 53 8.19 -4.02 -15.03
CA GLU A 53 9.06 -5.16 -15.39
C GLU A 53 8.90 -6.37 -14.43
N GLY A 54 7.68 -6.65 -13.99
CA GLY A 54 7.38 -7.75 -13.07
C GLY A 54 7.61 -7.44 -11.59
N VAL A 55 8.15 -6.27 -11.26
CA VAL A 55 8.44 -5.85 -9.88
C VAL A 55 7.32 -4.94 -9.36
N LEU A 56 6.87 -5.20 -8.14
CA LEU A 56 5.85 -4.40 -7.47
C LEU A 56 6.44 -3.17 -6.80
N TYR A 57 5.94 -1.99 -7.19
CA TYR A 57 6.34 -0.70 -6.65
C TYR A 57 5.17 -0.03 -5.93
N PHE A 58 5.49 0.56 -4.79
CA PHE A 58 4.67 1.57 -4.11
C PHE A 58 5.14 2.95 -4.56
N HIS A 59 4.21 3.83 -4.94
CA HIS A 59 4.49 5.23 -5.24
C HIS A 59 4.23 6.10 -4.00
N SER A 60 5.32 6.59 -3.40
CA SER A 60 5.25 7.61 -2.36
C SER A 60 5.42 8.99 -2.99
N ILE A 61 4.60 9.96 -2.57
CA ILE A 61 4.76 11.37 -2.97
C ILE A 61 6.11 11.90 -2.46
N SER A 62 6.47 11.53 -1.23
CA SER A 62 7.68 12.01 -0.55
C SER A 62 8.97 11.33 -1.01
N TYR A 63 8.90 10.06 -1.43
CA TYR A 63 10.07 9.22 -1.65
C TYR A 63 10.13 8.58 -3.04
N GLY A 64 9.15 8.83 -3.91
CA GLY A 64 9.04 8.27 -5.26
C GLY A 64 8.72 6.77 -5.25
N HIS A 65 9.09 6.07 -6.33
CA HIS A 65 8.82 4.64 -6.48
C HIS A 65 9.73 3.79 -5.59
N LYS A 66 9.11 2.97 -4.74
CA LYS A 66 9.77 2.02 -3.84
C LYS A 66 9.38 0.60 -4.21
N ASN A 67 10.37 -0.21 -4.55
CA ASN A 67 10.17 -1.65 -4.74
C ASN A 67 9.83 -2.27 -3.38
N ILE A 68 8.59 -2.73 -3.19
CA ILE A 68 8.12 -3.25 -1.91
C ILE A 68 8.52 -4.70 -1.65
N GLU A 69 9.03 -5.40 -2.66
CA GLU A 69 9.60 -6.75 -2.51
C GLU A 69 10.99 -6.71 -1.86
N LYS A 70 11.61 -5.53 -1.77
CA LYS A 70 12.81 -5.30 -0.96
C LYS A 70 12.38 -4.88 0.44
N GLY A 71 12.54 -5.75 1.44
CA GLY A 71 12.08 -5.50 2.81
C GLY A 71 12.54 -4.16 3.44
N GLN A 72 13.71 -3.64 3.07
CA GLN A 72 14.18 -2.32 3.52
C GLN A 72 13.27 -1.15 3.09
N ASN A 73 12.47 -1.34 2.04
CA ASN A 73 11.59 -0.32 1.46
C ASN A 73 10.18 -0.34 2.07
N THR A 74 9.78 -1.41 2.75
CA THR A 74 8.48 -1.52 3.44
C THR A 74 8.29 -0.41 4.47
N LYS A 75 9.37 0.08 5.08
CA LYS A 75 9.32 1.25 5.98
C LYS A 75 8.74 2.51 5.32
N TYR A 76 8.97 2.72 4.01
CA TYR A 76 8.44 3.89 3.31
C TYR A 76 6.93 3.79 3.10
N PHE A 77 6.43 2.57 2.90
CA PHE A 77 4.99 2.32 2.89
C PHE A 77 4.36 2.72 4.23
N TRP A 78 4.94 2.25 5.34
CA TRP A 78 4.44 2.60 6.68
C TRP A 78 4.50 4.08 6.99
N ILE A 79 5.61 4.74 6.63
CA ILE A 79 5.76 6.18 6.83
C ILE A 79 4.68 6.95 6.06
N GLU A 80 4.37 6.58 4.81
CA GLU A 80 3.36 7.28 4.03
C GLU A 80 1.94 6.96 4.52
N LEU A 81 1.66 5.69 4.86
CA LEU A 81 0.36 5.28 5.39
C LEU A 81 0.04 6.02 6.69
N LEU A 82 1.04 6.26 7.54
CA LEU A 82 0.87 6.87 8.85
C LEU A 82 1.26 8.35 8.90
N SER A 83 1.60 9.00 7.77
CA SER A 83 2.12 10.37 7.79
C SER A 83 1.12 11.41 8.31
N GLU A 84 -0.16 11.02 8.43
CA GLU A 84 -1.29 11.88 8.79
C GLU A 84 -2.27 11.21 9.79
N TYR A 85 -1.88 10.07 10.39
CA TYR A 85 -2.66 9.36 11.41
C TYR A 85 -2.37 9.88 12.83
#